data_AF-A0A1G8S3G2-F1
#
_entry.id   AF-A0A1G8S3G2-F1
#
_cell.length_a   1.000
_cell.length_b   1.000
_cell.length_c   1.000
_cell.angle_alpha   90.00
_cell.angle_beta   90.00
_cell.angle_gamma   90.00
#
_symmetry.space_group_name_H-M   'P 1'
#
loop_
_entity.id
_entity.type
_entity.pdbx_description
1 polymer ?
#
loop_
_entity_poly.entity_id
_entity_poly.type
_entity_poly.pdbx_seq_one_letter_code
_entity_poly.pdbx_strand_id
1 'polypeptide(L)'
;MGSSSSLYRGELYIDAETSAVLEARFEVDPIRLKRNGDMFVERHSKGIRMIPEKVTYVISYKRWQDTYYIHHIRGDLFFKVRRKHFFSTSSQMNIWFEMITCRVDTEQVVPFPRSERLQTRSIFSDMNFKYDEDFWKDLNVIPLEEGLSKLIEKISLKIEQIGS
;
A
#
# COMPACT_ATOMS: atom_id res chain seq x y z
N MET A 1 35.19 -9.84 6.62
CA MET A 1 34.50 -9.30 5.42
C MET A 1 33.06 -9.01 5.81
N GLY A 2 32.67 -7.74 5.85
CA GLY A 2 31.41 -7.29 6.45
C GLY A 2 30.19 -7.73 5.64
N SER A 3 29.28 -8.46 6.28
CA SER A 3 27.96 -8.75 5.72
C SER A 3 27.07 -7.55 5.99
N SER A 4 27.05 -6.57 5.08
CA SER A 4 25.99 -5.55 5.08
C SER A 4 24.70 -6.22 4.59
N SER A 5 23.97 -6.87 5.49
CA SER A 5 22.68 -7.48 5.17
C SER A 5 21.61 -6.39 5.09
N SER A 6 21.59 -5.63 3.98
CA SER A 6 20.53 -4.64 3.75
C SER A 6 19.18 -5.36 3.71
N LEU A 7 18.22 -4.86 4.49
CA LEU A 7 16.87 -5.41 4.58
C LEU A 7 16.07 -5.13 3.29
N TYR A 8 16.39 -4.01 2.64
CA TYR A 8 15.72 -3.52 1.44
C TYR A 8 16.76 -3.06 0.39
N ARG A 9 16.34 -3.01 -0.86
CA ARG A 9 17.10 -2.41 -1.97
C ARG A 9 16.17 -1.60 -2.85
N GLY A 10 16.65 -0.49 -3.39
CA GLY A 10 15.80 0.41 -4.16
C GLY A 10 16.44 1.74 -4.50
N GLU A 11 15.57 2.68 -4.87
CA GLU A 11 15.86 4.01 -5.34
C GLU A 11 15.20 5.04 -4.43
N LEU A 12 15.90 6.16 -4.23
CA LEU A 12 15.40 7.32 -3.50
C LEU A 12 15.44 8.51 -4.43
N TYR A 13 14.29 9.14 -4.62
CA TYR A 13 14.13 10.34 -5.42
C TYR A 13 14.17 11.55 -4.49
N ILE A 14 15.19 12.38 -4.66
CA ILE A 14 15.48 13.53 -3.80
C ILE A 14 15.32 14.80 -4.64
N ASP A 15 14.66 15.80 -4.07
CA ASP A 15 14.60 17.14 -4.62
C ASP A 15 15.97 17.82 -4.53
N ALA A 16 16.51 18.27 -5.66
CA ALA A 16 17.89 18.77 -5.72
C ALA A 16 18.10 20.10 -4.98
N GLU A 17 17.05 20.92 -4.85
CA GLU A 17 17.14 22.25 -4.25
C GLU A 17 16.95 22.18 -2.73
N THR A 18 15.99 21.38 -2.28
CA THR A 18 15.59 21.27 -0.87
C THR A 18 16.21 20.08 -0.16
N SER A 19 16.83 19.14 -0.89
CA SER A 19 17.29 17.84 -0.39
C SER A 19 16.18 16.99 0.25
N ALA A 20 14.91 17.32 -0.01
CA ALA A 20 13.77 16.58 0.51
C ALA A 20 13.60 15.26 -0.24
N VAL A 21 13.23 14.19 0.47
CA VAL A 21 12.81 12.94 -0.16
C VAL A 21 11.42 13.15 -0.76
N LEU A 22 11.30 12.90 -2.07
CA LEU A 22 10.04 12.97 -2.80
C LEU A 22 9.39 11.59 -2.89
N GLU A 23 10.20 10.56 -3.14
CA GLU A 23 9.71 9.20 -3.30
C GLU A 23 10.78 8.17 -2.95
N ALA A 24 10.38 7.09 -2.31
CA ALA A 24 11.19 5.90 -2.10
C ALA A 24 10.54 4.72 -2.82
N ARG A 25 11.29 4.09 -3.73
CA ARG A 25 10.88 2.86 -4.42
C ARG A 25 11.81 1.74 -4.01
N PHE A 26 11.31 0.73 -3.31
CA PHE A 26 12.18 -0.33 -2.81
C PHE A 26 11.48 -1.67 -2.73
N GLU A 27 12.28 -2.71 -2.69
CA GLU A 27 11.83 -4.08 -2.45
C GLU A 27 12.58 -4.71 -1.30
N VAL A 28 11.96 -5.71 -0.68
CA VAL A 28 12.61 -6.55 0.31
C VAL A 28 13.73 -7.33 -0.37
N ASP A 29 14.92 -7.33 0.24
CA ASP A 29 16.05 -8.06 -0.35
C ASP A 29 15.69 -9.55 -0.53
N PRO A 30 15.90 -10.15 -1.72
CA PRO A 30 15.51 -11.53 -1.99
C PRO A 30 16.14 -12.56 -1.05
N ILE A 31 17.37 -12.32 -0.57
CA ILE A 31 18.04 -13.22 0.40
C ILE A 31 17.28 -13.16 1.73
N ARG A 32 16.85 -11.97 2.15
CA ARG A 32 16.07 -11.81 3.37
C ARG A 32 14.65 -12.34 3.23
N LEU A 33 14.01 -12.13 2.09
CA LEU A 33 12.67 -12.65 1.79
C LEU A 33 12.64 -14.18 1.87
N LYS A 34 13.68 -14.85 1.36
CA LYS A 34 13.84 -16.31 1.49
C LYS A 34 14.04 -16.77 2.94
N ARG A 35 14.69 -15.95 3.78
CA ARG A 35 15.00 -16.29 5.18
C ARG A 35 13.86 -16.01 6.15
N ASN A 36 13.05 -14.97 5.92
CA ASN A 36 12.00 -14.53 6.85
C ASN A 36 10.70 -14.12 6.14
N GLY A 37 10.32 -14.84 5.08
CA GLY A 37 9.12 -14.54 4.30
C GLY A 37 7.81 -14.66 5.09
N ASP A 38 7.80 -15.42 6.19
CA ASP A 38 6.61 -15.63 7.01
C ASP A 38 6.09 -14.34 7.66
N MET A 39 6.90 -13.28 7.76
CA MET A 39 6.44 -11.96 8.24
C MET A 39 5.40 -11.31 7.33
N PHE A 40 5.29 -11.76 6.07
CA PHE A 40 4.29 -11.29 5.11
C PHE A 40 3.03 -12.16 5.10
N VAL A 41 2.94 -13.15 6.01
CA VAL A 41 1.82 -14.08 6.11
C VAL A 41 1.33 -14.17 7.55
N GLU A 42 0.28 -13.42 7.89
CA GLU A 42 -0.30 -13.42 9.24
C GLU A 42 -1.02 -14.74 9.57
N ARG A 43 -1.69 -15.36 8.58
CA ARG A 43 -2.47 -16.59 8.78
C ARG A 43 -2.33 -17.55 7.61
N HIS A 44 -2.06 -18.81 7.93
CA HIS A 44 -2.06 -19.91 6.96
C HIS A 44 -3.36 -20.70 7.00
N SER A 45 -3.99 -20.89 5.84
CA SER A 45 -5.06 -21.87 5.67
C SER A 45 -4.52 -23.29 5.72
N LYS A 46 -5.25 -24.21 6.36
CA LYS A 46 -4.84 -25.62 6.48
C LYS A 46 -4.56 -26.21 5.08
N GLY A 47 -3.38 -26.82 4.92
CA GLY A 47 -2.99 -27.46 3.67
C GLY A 47 -2.50 -26.51 2.56
N ILE A 48 -2.47 -25.19 2.81
CA ILE A 48 -1.96 -24.18 1.87
C ILE A 48 -0.66 -23.59 2.42
N ARG A 49 0.37 -23.53 1.57
CA ARG A 49 1.62 -22.83 1.85
C ARG A 49 1.74 -21.64 0.90
N MET A 50 1.79 -20.44 1.46
CA MET A 50 2.11 -19.22 0.73
C MET A 50 3.60 -18.95 0.87
N ILE A 51 4.28 -18.67 -0.24
CA ILE A 51 5.71 -18.42 -0.29
C ILE A 51 5.87 -17.06 -0.97
N PRO A 52 6.30 -16.00 -0.26
CA PRO A 52 6.52 -14.72 -0.90
C PRO A 52 7.70 -14.81 -1.88
N GLU A 53 7.49 -14.33 -3.10
CA GLU A 53 8.50 -14.30 -4.17
C GLU A 53 9.06 -12.89 -4.37
N LYS A 54 8.23 -11.86 -4.17
CA LYS A 54 8.63 -10.45 -4.27
C LYS A 54 7.70 -9.57 -3.42
N VAL A 55 8.26 -8.54 -2.81
CA VAL A 55 7.51 -7.53 -2.07
C VAL A 55 8.11 -6.16 -2.40
N THR A 56 7.31 -5.28 -3.01
CA THR A 56 7.72 -3.94 -3.46
C THR A 56 6.86 -2.86 -2.79
N TYR A 57 7.48 -1.72 -2.54
CA TYR A 57 6.84 -0.54 -1.97
C TYR A 57 7.20 0.69 -2.80
N VAL A 58 6.21 1.57 -2.97
CA VAL A 58 6.39 2.94 -3.46
C VAL A 58 5.80 3.87 -2.42
N ILE A 59 6.63 4.73 -1.83
CA ILE A 59 6.22 5.69 -0.81
C ILE A 59 6.52 7.08 -1.35
N SER A 60 5.49 7.89 -1.56
CA SER A 60 5.64 9.30 -1.93
C SER A 60 5.46 10.21 -0.72
N TYR A 61 6.12 11.35 -0.76
CA TYR A 61 6.07 12.39 0.25
C TYR A 61 5.55 13.68 -0.37
N LYS A 62 4.78 14.44 0.41
CA LYS A 62 4.26 15.74 0.00
C LYS A 62 4.57 16.75 1.08
N ARG A 63 5.00 17.94 0.65
CA ARG A 63 5.18 19.08 1.55
C ARG A 63 3.82 19.56 2.05
N TRP A 64 3.71 19.70 3.36
CA TRP A 64 2.62 20.39 4.01
C TRP A 64 3.22 21.38 5.00
N GLN A 65 2.88 22.66 4.85
CA GLN A 65 3.60 23.78 5.45
C GLN A 65 5.11 23.71 5.12
N ASP A 66 5.95 23.40 6.10
CA ASP A 66 7.41 23.34 5.98
C ASP A 66 8.00 21.93 6.19
N THR A 67 7.15 20.91 6.23
CA THR A 67 7.58 19.53 6.48
C THR A 67 7.01 18.58 5.44
N TYR A 68 7.84 17.63 4.99
CA TYR A 68 7.43 16.57 4.08
C TYR A 68 6.86 15.40 4.88
N TYR A 69 5.61 15.06 4.61
CA TYR A 69 4.92 13.94 5.22
C TYR A 69 4.67 12.85 4.18
N ILE A 70 4.51 11.61 4.64
CA ILE A 70 4.04 10.52 3.80
C ILE A 70 2.71 10.94 3.19
N HIS A 71 2.61 10.82 1.87
CA HIS A 71 1.42 11.19 1.11
C HIS A 71 0.68 9.94 0.62
N HIS A 72 1.39 9.05 -0.05
CA HIS A 72 0.84 7.82 -0.59
C HIS A 72 1.82 6.67 -0.43
N ILE A 73 1.32 5.52 0.02
CA ILE A 73 2.04 4.26 0.07
C ILE A 73 1.30 3.27 -0.82
N ARG A 74 2.01 2.66 -1.75
CA ARG A 74 1.57 1.46 -2.46
C ARG A 74 2.47 0.30 -2.09
N GLY A 75 1.87 -0.84 -1.76
CA GLY A 75 2.57 -2.10 -1.59
C GLY A 75 2.04 -3.16 -2.56
N ASP A 76 2.94 -3.86 -3.25
CA ASP A 76 2.61 -5.00 -4.11
C ASP A 76 3.37 -6.25 -3.62
N LEU A 77 2.63 -7.32 -3.34
CA LEU A 77 3.12 -8.57 -2.78
C LEU A 77 2.81 -9.72 -3.73
N PHE A 78 3.84 -10.46 -4.10
CA PHE A 78 3.78 -11.58 -5.04
C PHE A 78 4.06 -12.86 -4.29
N PHE A 79 3.16 -13.82 -4.39
CA PHE A 79 3.24 -15.10 -3.70
C PHE A 79 3.12 -16.27 -4.67
N LYS A 80 3.90 -17.31 -4.40
CA LYS A 80 3.67 -18.66 -4.88
C LYS A 80 2.85 -19.43 -3.87
N VAL A 81 1.72 -19.97 -4.31
CA VAL A 81 0.81 -20.77 -3.49
C VAL A 81 0.98 -22.24 -3.82
N ARG A 82 1.23 -23.08 -2.82
CA ARG A 82 1.38 -24.54 -2.93
C ARG A 82 0.42 -25.28 -2.02
N ARG A 83 -0.13 -26.40 -2.49
CA ARG A 83 -0.91 -27.33 -1.65
C ARG A 83 -0.01 -28.43 -1.09
N LYS A 84 -0.14 -28.72 0.21
CA LYS A 84 0.80 -29.56 0.99
C LYS A 84 0.87 -31.03 0.53
N HIS A 85 -0.06 -31.48 -0.31
CA HIS A 85 -0.14 -32.87 -0.83
C HIS A 85 -0.27 -32.95 -2.36
N PHE A 86 -0.11 -31.83 -3.06
CA PHE A 86 -0.15 -31.81 -4.53
C PHE A 86 1.20 -31.32 -5.04
N PHE A 87 2.09 -32.26 -5.32
CA PHE A 87 3.50 -32.00 -5.57
C PHE A 87 3.78 -31.23 -6.89
N SER A 88 2.80 -31.08 -7.79
CA SER A 88 3.00 -30.48 -9.12
C SER A 88 2.25 -29.18 -9.41
N THR A 89 1.32 -28.72 -8.56
CA THR A 89 0.57 -27.48 -8.81
C THR A 89 0.96 -26.40 -7.82
N SER A 90 1.59 -25.36 -8.35
CA SER A 90 1.68 -24.07 -7.71
C SER A 90 1.00 -23.03 -8.56
N SER A 91 0.23 -22.15 -7.93
CA SER A 91 -0.34 -20.96 -8.58
C SER A 91 0.40 -19.72 -8.10
N GLN A 92 0.33 -18.65 -8.88
CA GLN A 92 0.75 -17.32 -8.46
C GLN A 92 -0.43 -16.56 -7.88
N MET A 93 -0.16 -15.73 -6.88
CA MET A 93 -1.14 -14.85 -6.26
C MET A 93 -0.49 -13.50 -6.01
N ASN A 94 -1.16 -12.44 -6.42
CA ASN A 94 -0.71 -11.08 -6.25
C ASN A 94 -1.72 -10.34 -5.36
N ILE A 95 -1.21 -9.67 -4.34
CA ILE A 95 -1.99 -8.84 -3.43
C ILE A 95 -1.35 -7.45 -3.45
N TRP A 96 -2.16 -6.41 -3.48
CA TRP A 96 -1.67 -5.05 -3.37
C TRP A 96 -2.52 -4.28 -2.36
N PHE A 97 -1.96 -3.21 -1.80
CA PHE A 97 -2.67 -2.29 -0.93
C PHE A 97 -2.18 -0.86 -1.19
N GLU A 98 -3.06 0.09 -0.89
CA GLU A 98 -2.74 1.52 -0.93
C GLU A 98 -3.15 2.20 0.38
N MET A 99 -2.35 3.18 0.81
CA MET A 99 -2.64 4.05 1.93
C MET A 99 -2.39 5.49 1.51
N ILE A 100 -3.31 6.38 1.84
CA ILE A 100 -3.23 7.81 1.50
C ILE A 100 -3.43 8.64 2.75
N THR A 101 -2.54 9.60 2.96
CA THR A 101 -2.65 10.58 4.04
C THR A 101 -3.66 11.65 3.64
N CYS A 102 -4.77 11.72 4.36
CA CYS A 102 -5.88 12.62 4.04
C CYS A 102 -5.85 13.90 4.89
N ARG A 103 -5.34 13.80 6.13
CA ARG A 103 -5.19 14.94 7.05
C ARG A 103 -3.91 14.77 7.84
N VAL A 104 -3.17 15.88 7.97
CA VAL A 104 -2.05 16.03 8.89
C VAL A 104 -2.45 17.05 9.93
N ASP A 105 -2.39 16.67 11.20
CA ASP A 105 -2.66 17.56 12.33
C ASP A 105 -1.46 17.54 13.27
N THR A 106 -0.94 18.71 13.59
CA THR A 106 0.26 18.91 14.41
C THR A 106 -0.02 19.70 15.68
N GLU A 107 -1.24 20.24 15.85
CA GLU A 107 -1.60 21.10 16.97
C GLU A 107 -2.59 20.39 17.89
N GLN A 108 -2.28 20.33 19.19
CA GLN A 108 -3.17 19.74 20.22
C GLN A 108 -3.66 18.32 19.90
N VAL A 109 -2.78 17.48 19.32
CA VAL A 109 -3.14 16.12 18.88
C VAL A 109 -3.52 15.24 20.07
N VAL A 110 -4.77 14.79 20.11
CA VAL A 110 -5.23 13.76 21.03
C VAL A 110 -5.05 12.40 20.37
N PRO A 111 -4.45 11.40 21.04
CA PRO A 111 -4.35 10.05 20.48
C PRO A 111 -5.74 9.48 20.21
N PHE A 112 -5.94 8.85 19.05
CA PHE A 112 -7.21 8.18 18.73
C PHE A 112 -7.66 7.27 19.89
N PRO A 113 -8.92 7.35 20.34
CA PRO A 113 -9.48 6.42 21.31
C PRO A 113 -9.30 4.97 20.87
N ARG A 114 -9.14 4.03 21.82
CA ARG A 114 -8.94 2.61 21.47
C ARG A 114 -10.05 2.03 20.60
N SER A 115 -11.29 2.53 20.73
CA SER A 115 -12.45 2.14 19.93
C SER A 115 -12.36 2.54 18.46
N GLU A 116 -11.60 3.58 18.13
CA GLU A 116 -11.42 4.09 16.77
C GLU A 116 -10.16 3.52 16.08
N ARG A 117 -9.30 2.82 16.85
CA ARG A 117 -8.09 2.21 16.31
C ARG A 117 -8.44 0.89 15.63
N LEU A 118 -7.97 0.72 14.41
CA LEU A 118 -7.93 -0.58 13.75
C LEU A 118 -7.07 -1.55 14.57
N GLN A 119 -7.55 -2.78 14.75
CA GLN A 119 -6.76 -3.80 15.45
C GLN A 119 -5.60 -4.24 14.55
N THR A 120 -4.45 -4.54 15.14
CA THR A 120 -3.25 -4.97 14.38
C THR A 120 -3.50 -6.24 13.57
N ARG A 121 -4.47 -7.07 13.96
CA ARG A 121 -4.85 -8.32 13.29
C ARG A 121 -6.07 -8.17 12.38
N SER A 122 -6.55 -6.94 12.17
CA SER A 122 -7.65 -6.69 11.25
C SER A 122 -7.22 -6.99 9.82
N ILE A 123 -8.00 -7.83 9.14
CA ILE A 123 -7.81 -8.12 7.72
C ILE A 123 -8.72 -7.15 6.96
N PHE A 124 -8.11 -6.21 6.23
CA PHE A 124 -8.86 -5.14 5.55
C PHE A 124 -9.92 -5.66 4.59
N SER A 125 -9.66 -6.77 3.89
CA SER A 125 -10.65 -7.39 2.97
C SER A 125 -11.89 -7.95 3.69
N ASP A 126 -11.78 -8.24 4.99
CA ASP A 126 -12.87 -8.84 5.78
C ASP A 126 -13.68 -7.76 6.51
N MET A 127 -13.26 -6.49 6.44
CA MET A 127 -13.94 -5.37 7.05
C MET A 127 -15.03 -4.85 6.12
N ASN A 128 -16.25 -4.70 6.63
CA ASN A 128 -17.32 -3.99 5.92
C ASN A 128 -17.00 -2.50 5.88
N PHE A 129 -16.33 -2.06 4.83
CA PHE A 129 -16.15 -0.64 4.54
C PHE A 129 -17.38 -0.13 3.77
N LYS A 130 -17.92 1.02 4.19
CA LYS A 130 -18.91 1.73 3.39
C LYS A 130 -18.16 2.79 2.60
N TYR A 131 -18.28 2.73 1.28
CA TYR A 131 -17.71 3.75 0.40
C TYR A 131 -18.30 5.12 0.74
N ASP A 132 -17.43 6.07 1.11
CA ASP A 132 -17.77 7.45 1.48
C ASP A 132 -17.31 8.39 0.36
N GLU A 133 -18.24 8.72 -0.53
CA GLU A 133 -17.95 9.50 -1.74
C GLU A 133 -17.46 10.92 -1.44
N ASP A 134 -17.94 11.53 -0.36
CA ASP A 134 -17.54 12.88 0.06
C ASP A 134 -16.10 12.91 0.56
N PHE A 135 -15.65 11.81 1.19
CA PHE A 135 -14.26 11.64 1.61
C PHE A 135 -13.30 11.55 0.41
N TRP A 136 -13.68 10.83 -0.65
CA TRP A 136 -12.82 10.62 -1.82
C TRP A 136 -12.89 11.74 -2.86
N LYS A 137 -13.88 12.64 -2.79
CA LYS A 137 -14.13 13.66 -3.84
C LYS A 137 -12.92 14.56 -4.15
N ASP A 138 -12.09 14.82 -3.15
CA ASP A 138 -10.93 15.73 -3.20
C ASP A 138 -9.62 14.96 -3.41
N LEU A 139 -9.67 13.63 -3.40
CA LEU A 139 -8.55 12.75 -3.71
C LEU A 139 -8.71 12.30 -5.17
N ASN A 140 -7.65 12.41 -6.00
CA ASN A 140 -7.62 11.83 -7.35
C ASN A 140 -7.51 10.29 -7.30
N VAL A 141 -8.29 9.64 -6.43
CA VAL A 141 -8.28 8.20 -6.20
C VAL A 141 -9.50 7.64 -6.89
N ILE A 142 -9.28 6.60 -7.69
CA ILE A 142 -10.33 5.87 -8.38
C ILE A 142 -10.65 4.63 -7.51
N PRO A 143 -11.76 4.63 -6.77
CA PRO A 143 -12.20 3.45 -6.04
C PRO A 143 -12.56 2.33 -7.02
N LEU A 144 -11.98 1.15 -6.81
CA LEU A 144 -12.13 0.00 -7.71
C LEU A 144 -13.50 -0.69 -7.60
N GLU A 145 -14.27 -0.42 -6.54
CA GLU A 145 -15.56 -1.08 -6.32
C GLU A 145 -16.66 -0.57 -7.27
N GLU A 146 -16.53 0.64 -7.80
CA GLU A 146 -17.39 1.11 -8.88
C GLU A 146 -16.76 0.80 -10.24
N GLY A 147 -17.53 0.13 -11.10
CA GLY A 147 -17.07 -0.23 -12.44
C GLY A 147 -16.48 0.97 -13.17
N LEU A 148 -15.27 0.80 -13.70
CA LEU A 148 -14.46 1.81 -14.39
C LEU A 148 -15.27 2.69 -15.37
N SER A 149 -16.28 2.11 -16.00
CA SER A 149 -17.22 2.75 -16.92
C SER A 149 -18.06 3.86 -16.28
N LYS A 150 -18.62 3.64 -15.08
CA LYS A 150 -19.41 4.65 -14.35
C LYS A 150 -18.56 5.83 -13.92
N LEU A 151 -17.30 5.56 -13.60
CA LEU A 151 -16.33 6.56 -13.16
C LEU A 151 -15.85 7.43 -14.32
N ILE A 152 -15.63 6.83 -15.50
CA ILE A 152 -15.34 7.55 -16.74
C ILE A 152 -16.48 8.50 -17.11
N GLU A 153 -17.73 8.03 -17.05
CA GLU A 153 -18.92 8.84 -17.35
C GLU A 153 -19.00 10.08 -16.44
N LYS A 154 -18.72 9.90 -15.14
CA LYS A 154 -18.71 11.00 -14.17
C LYS A 154 -17.56 11.99 -14.37
N ILE A 155 -16.37 11.52 -14.77
CA ILE A 155 -15.22 12.39 -15.08
C ILE A 155 -15.50 13.21 -16.34
N SER A 156 -16.03 12.59 -17.39
CA SER A 156 -16.39 13.28 -18.63
C SER A 156 -17.39 14.42 -18.39
N LEU A 157 -18.42 14.18 -17.57
CA LEU A 157 -19.41 15.19 -17.19
C LEU A 157 -18.79 16.39 -16.44
N LYS A 158 -17.78 16.15 -15.57
CA LYS A 158 -17.08 17.25 -14.87
C LYS A 158 -16.19 18.06 -15.81
N ILE A 159 -15.53 17.44 -16.80
CA ILE A 159 -14.68 18.14 -17.77
C ILE A 159 -15.52 19.09 -18.64
N GLU A 160 -16.71 18.66 -19.07
CA GLU A 160 -17.63 19.49 -19.85
C GLU A 160 -18.14 20.72 -19.06
N GLN A 161 -18.32 20.59 -17.75
CA GLN A 161 -18.75 21.69 -16.87
C GLN A 161 -17.63 22.71 -16.57
N ILE A 162 -16.36 22.31 -16.60
CA ILE A 162 -15.22 23.20 -16.35
C ILE A 162 -14.81 23.95 -17.64
N GLY A 163 -15.14 23.39 -18.81
CA GLY A 163 -14.89 23.99 -20.12
C GLY A 163 -15.99 24.91 -20.66
N SER A 164 -17.06 25.15 -19.90
CA SER A 164 -18.19 26.04 -20.22
C SER A 164 -18.19 27.27 -19.31
#